data_AF-A0A1H1NYT2-F1
#
_entry.id   AF-A0A1H1NYT2-F1
#
_cell.length_a   1.000
_cell.length_b   1.000
_cell.length_c   1.000
_cell.angle_alpha   90.00
_cell.angle_beta   90.00
_cell.angle_gamma   90.00
#
_symmetry.space_group_name_H-M   'P 1'
#
loop_
_entity.id
_entity.type
_entity.pdbx_description
1 polymer ?
#
loop_
_entity_poly.entity_id
_entity_poly.type
_entity_poly.pdbx_seq_one_letter_code
_entity_poly.pdbx_strand_id
1 'polypeptide(L)'
;MVKIEEIQRYGTSLQTGVQAIASAYGDYTKKSFEDTKSYVEKLTGVKSLDKALEVQTEYAKSAYETFVAESQKIAGLYTDLAKQTFKPLEGMAAKFTPSAAA
;
A
#
# COMPACT_ATOMS: atom_id res chain seq x y z
N MET A 1 -20.01 22.32 -16.96
CA MET A 1 -20.67 22.04 -15.67
C MET A 1 -20.20 20.69 -15.17
N VAL A 2 -19.54 20.65 -14.02
CA VAL A 2 -19.27 19.38 -13.30
C VAL A 2 -20.61 18.86 -12.80
N LYS A 3 -20.94 17.60 -13.08
CA LYS A 3 -22.21 17.00 -12.65
C LYS A 3 -22.12 16.66 -11.15
N ILE A 4 -23.19 16.86 -10.39
CA ILE A 4 -23.24 16.51 -8.95
C ILE A 4 -22.87 15.03 -8.71
N GLU A 5 -23.24 14.15 -9.65
CA GLU A 5 -22.88 12.72 -9.65
C GLU A 5 -21.36 12.48 -9.70
N GLU A 6 -20.60 13.32 -10.41
CA GLU A 6 -19.14 13.22 -10.48
C GLU A 6 -18.48 13.61 -9.14
N ILE A 7 -19.06 14.60 -8.45
CA ILE A 7 -18.60 15.02 -7.12
C ILE A 7 -18.85 13.91 -6.08
N GLN A 8 -20.03 13.29 -6.12
CA GLN A 8 -20.34 12.16 -5.23
C GLN A 8 -19.40 10.98 -5.49
N ARG A 9 -19.20 10.62 -6.76
CA ARG A 9 -18.29 9.52 -7.15
C ARG A 9 -16.83 9.79 -6.73
N TYR A 10 -16.38 11.03 -6.82
CA TYR A 10 -15.08 11.47 -6.33
C TYR A 10 -14.94 11.22 -4.83
N GLY A 11 -15.91 11.69 -4.04
CA GLY A 11 -15.91 11.52 -2.57
C GLY A 11 -15.86 10.06 -2.14
N THR A 12 -16.66 9.19 -2.77
CA THR A 12 -16.65 7.75 -2.49
C THR A 12 -15.32 7.09 -2.88
N SER A 13 -14.75 7.43 -4.04
CA SER A 13 -13.48 6.86 -4.50
C SER A 13 -12.33 7.22 -3.56
N LEU A 14 -12.28 8.48 -3.12
CA LEU A 14 -11.30 8.94 -2.14
C LEU A 14 -11.44 8.19 -0.80
N GLN A 15 -12.67 8.08 -0.29
CA GLN A 15 -12.93 7.36 0.97
C GLN A 15 -12.49 5.90 0.88
N THR A 16 -12.87 5.17 -0.17
CA THR A 16 -12.52 3.76 -0.34
C THR A 16 -11.01 3.58 -0.52
N GLY A 17 -10.34 4.43 -1.30
CA GLY A 17 -8.89 4.35 -1.47
C GLY A 17 -8.12 4.60 -0.18
N VAL A 18 -8.54 5.60 0.62
CA VAL A 18 -7.94 5.87 1.94
C VAL A 18 -8.16 4.70 2.89
N GLN A 19 -9.36 4.11 2.91
CA GLN A 19 -9.65 2.92 3.72
C GLN A 19 -8.76 1.73 3.31
N ALA A 20 -8.59 1.49 2.02
CA ALA A 20 -7.72 0.42 1.52
C ALA A 20 -6.26 0.61 1.95
N ILE A 21 -5.75 1.84 1.88
CA ILE A 21 -4.40 2.18 2.37
C ILE A 21 -4.29 1.93 3.87
N ALA A 22 -5.26 2.40 4.67
CA ALA A 22 -5.28 2.19 6.10
C ALA A 22 -5.30 0.70 6.47
N SER A 23 -6.11 -0.11 5.77
CA SER A 23 -6.11 -1.56 5.91
C SER A 23 -4.77 -2.19 5.57
N ALA A 24 -4.11 -1.76 4.49
CA ALA A 24 -2.79 -2.29 4.13
C ALA A 24 -1.72 -2.02 5.20
N TYR A 25 -1.71 -0.84 5.81
CA TYR A 25 -0.84 -0.57 6.97
C TYR A 25 -1.20 -1.44 8.18
N GLY A 26 -2.49 -1.67 8.43
CA GLY A 26 -2.95 -2.57 9.49
C GLY A 26 -2.47 -4.00 9.28
N ASP A 27 -2.61 -4.53 8.06
CA ASP A 27 -2.14 -5.86 7.67
C ASP A 27 -0.62 -5.99 7.85
N TYR A 28 0.15 -5.01 7.36
CA TYR A 28 1.61 -5.01 7.51
C TYR A 28 2.04 -4.97 8.98
N THR A 29 1.36 -4.17 9.80
CA THR A 29 1.62 -4.09 11.25
C THR A 29 1.37 -5.44 11.92
N LYS A 30 0.24 -6.08 11.60
CA LYS A 30 -0.11 -7.40 12.14
C LYS A 30 0.94 -8.44 11.74
N LYS A 31 1.33 -8.47 10.47
CA LYS A 31 2.35 -9.39 9.95
C LYS A 31 3.70 -9.19 10.65
N SER A 32 4.13 -7.94 10.80
CA SER A 32 5.37 -7.59 11.50
C SER A 32 5.39 -8.07 12.96
N PHE A 33 4.24 -7.96 13.64
CA PHE A 33 4.09 -8.45 15.01
C PHE A 33 4.16 -9.99 15.10
N GLU A 34 3.48 -10.69 14.20
CA GLU A 34 3.55 -12.16 14.10
C GLU A 34 4.97 -12.65 13.81
N ASP A 35 5.68 -12.01 12.89
CA ASP A 35 7.07 -12.35 12.54
C ASP A 35 8.02 -12.08 13.73
N THR A 36 7.85 -10.95 14.43
CA THR A 36 8.65 -10.63 15.63
C THR A 36 8.39 -11.63 16.75
N LYS A 37 7.13 -12.03 16.96
CA LYS A 37 6.77 -13.04 17.95
C LYS A 37 7.48 -14.36 17.63
N SER A 38 7.40 -14.83 16.38
CA SER A 38 8.08 -16.05 15.96
C SER A 38 9.61 -15.96 16.14
N TYR A 39 10.20 -14.80 15.84
CA TYR A 39 11.61 -14.55 16.07
C TYR A 39 11.99 -14.69 17.56
N VAL A 40 11.22 -14.07 18.47
CA VAL A 40 11.47 -14.15 19.92
C VAL A 40 11.32 -15.60 20.43
N GLU A 41 10.29 -16.32 19.98
CA GLU A 41 10.10 -17.74 20.32
C GLU A 41 11.29 -18.59 19.88
N LYS A 42 11.77 -18.41 18.65
CA LYS A 42 12.97 -19.11 18.15
C LYS A 42 14.22 -18.72 18.95
N LEU A 43 14.43 -17.42 19.17
CA LEU A 43 15.63 -16.90 19.84
C LEU A 43 15.74 -17.38 21.29
N THR A 44 14.62 -17.47 22.01
CA THR A 44 14.62 -18.00 23.39
C THR A 44 14.92 -19.50 23.46
N GLY A 45 14.75 -20.24 22.36
CA GLY A 45 15.04 -21.68 22.27
C GLY A 45 16.49 -22.05 21.94
N VAL A 46 17.32 -21.10 21.47
CA VAL A 46 18.70 -21.41 21.05
C VAL A 46 19.69 -21.41 22.22
N LYS A 47 20.71 -22.27 22.15
CA LYS A 47 21.70 -22.47 23.24
C LYS A 47 23.13 -22.04 22.88
N SER A 48 23.32 -21.40 21.72
CA SER A 48 24.62 -20.95 21.25
C SER A 48 24.48 -19.69 20.40
N LEU A 49 25.57 -18.93 20.31
CA LEU A 49 25.63 -17.69 19.52
C LEU A 49 25.45 -17.96 18.03
N ASP A 50 26.05 -19.03 17.49
CA ASP A 50 25.92 -19.40 16.08
C ASP A 50 24.45 -19.61 15.69
N LYS A 51 23.68 -20.30 16.55
CA LYS A 51 22.24 -20.49 16.35
C LYS A 51 21.42 -19.22 16.52
N ALA A 52 21.82 -18.33 17.42
CA ALA A 52 21.19 -17.01 17.53
C ALA A 52 21.41 -16.17 16.26
N LEU A 53 22.61 -16.22 15.67
CA LEU A 53 22.92 -15.54 14.41
C LEU A 53 22.14 -16.11 13.24
N GLU A 54 21.98 -17.43 13.15
CA GLU A 54 21.10 -18.06 12.15
C GLU A 54 19.66 -17.51 12.26
N VAL A 55 19.08 -17.53 13.46
CA VAL A 55 17.71 -17.05 13.71
C VAL A 55 17.54 -15.55 13.40
N GLN A 56 18.52 -14.72 13.79
CA GLN A 56 18.53 -13.29 13.48
C GLN A 56 18.63 -13.03 11.97
N THR A 57 19.44 -13.82 11.25
CA THR A 57 19.62 -13.71 9.80
C THR A 57 18.33 -14.10 9.06
N GLU A 58 17.70 -15.20 9.48
CA GLU A 58 16.38 -15.61 8.96
C GLU A 58 15.34 -14.51 9.16
N TYR A 59 15.24 -13.96 10.37
CA TYR A 59 14.31 -12.88 10.67
C TYR A 59 14.58 -11.64 9.83
N ALA A 60 15.85 -11.21 9.71
CA ALA A 60 16.23 -10.05 8.91
C ALA A 60 15.85 -10.23 7.44
N LYS A 61 16.10 -11.41 6.87
CA LYS A 61 15.70 -11.74 5.50
C LYS A 61 14.18 -11.68 5.32
N SER A 62 13.43 -12.36 6.20
CA SER A 62 11.97 -12.37 6.14
C SER A 62 11.38 -10.96 6.31
N ALA A 63 11.88 -10.18 7.26
CA ALA A 63 11.44 -8.81 7.50
C ALA A 63 11.68 -7.92 6.28
N TYR A 64 12.82 -8.08 5.60
CA TYR A 64 13.13 -7.36 4.36
C TYR A 64 12.17 -7.74 3.22
N GLU A 65 11.93 -9.03 3.01
CA GLU A 65 11.00 -9.52 1.98
C GLU A 65 9.57 -9.00 2.23
N THR A 66 9.08 -9.09 3.47
CA THR A 66 7.78 -8.54 3.88
C THR A 66 7.71 -7.03 3.64
N PHE A 67 8.73 -6.29 4.08
CA PHE A 67 8.77 -4.83 3.90
C PHE A 67 8.68 -4.42 2.43
N VAL A 68 9.46 -5.06 1.56
CA VAL A 68 9.45 -4.76 0.12
C VAL A 68 8.07 -5.05 -0.46
N ALA A 69 7.49 -6.22 -0.17
CA ALA A 69 6.18 -6.61 -0.70
C ALA A 69 5.06 -5.66 -0.24
N GLU A 70 4.98 -5.35 1.05
CA GLU A 70 3.94 -4.48 1.59
C GLU A 70 4.14 -3.02 1.15
N SER A 71 5.38 -2.55 1.03
CA SER A 71 5.67 -1.21 0.48
C SER A 71 5.22 -1.08 -0.97
N GLN A 72 5.45 -2.10 -1.80
CA GLN A 72 4.98 -2.13 -3.18
C GLN A 72 3.45 -2.12 -3.25
N LYS A 73 2.78 -2.90 -2.40
CA LYS A 73 1.31 -2.92 -2.28
C LYS A 73 0.76 -1.53 -1.91
N ILE A 74 1.32 -0.90 -0.87
CA ILE A 74 0.90 0.45 -0.43
C ILE A 74 1.15 1.48 -1.53
N ALA A 75 2.30 1.46 -2.20
CA ALA A 75 2.59 2.34 -3.33
C ALA A 75 1.60 2.15 -4.50
N GLY A 76 1.21 0.91 -4.78
CA GLY A 76 0.17 0.58 -5.74
C GLY A 76 -1.18 1.21 -5.36
N LEU A 77 -1.59 1.11 -4.10
CA LEU A 77 -2.84 1.71 -3.61
C LEU A 77 -2.84 3.24 -3.73
N TYR A 78 -1.73 3.91 -3.42
CA TYR A 78 -1.60 5.36 -3.64
C TYR A 78 -1.68 5.72 -5.14
N THR A 79 -1.07 4.92 -6.00
CA THR A 79 -1.13 5.10 -7.46
C THR A 79 -2.57 4.96 -7.96
N ASP A 80 -3.29 3.95 -7.48
CA ASP A 80 -4.68 3.72 -7.88
C ASP A 80 -5.62 4.81 -7.35
N LEU A 81 -5.41 5.27 -6.11
CA LEU A 81 -6.14 6.41 -5.56
C LEU A 81 -5.89 7.66 -6.42
N ALA A 82 -4.65 7.96 -6.78
CA ALA A 82 -4.33 9.10 -7.64
C ALA A 82 -5.02 8.99 -9.01
N LYS A 83 -4.95 7.82 -9.67
CA LYS A 83 -5.63 7.58 -10.95
C LYS A 83 -7.13 7.81 -10.82
N GLN A 84 -7.78 7.25 -9.80
CA GLN A 84 -9.23 7.41 -9.60
C GLN A 84 -9.62 8.87 -9.33
N THR A 85 -8.78 9.60 -8.60
CA THR A 85 -8.99 11.00 -8.22
C THR A 85 -8.80 11.95 -9.41
N PHE A 86 -7.82 11.71 -10.28
CA PHE A 86 -7.49 12.58 -11.41
C PHE A 86 -8.17 12.22 -12.73
N LYS A 87 -8.72 11.00 -12.88
CA LYS A 87 -9.44 10.57 -14.08
C LYS A 87 -10.54 11.53 -14.58
N PRO A 88 -11.33 12.20 -13.71
CA PRO A 88 -12.30 13.20 -14.17
C PRO A 88 -11.67 14.39 -14.91
N LEU A 89 -10.42 14.74 -14.59
CA LEU A 89 -9.71 15.85 -15.23
C LEU A 89 -9.30 15.54 -16.68
N GLU A 90 -8.98 14.28 -17.00
CA GLU A 90 -8.69 13.85 -18.38
C GLU A 90 -9.91 14.07 -19.30
N GLY A 91 -11.11 13.72 -18.81
CA GLY A 91 -12.36 13.95 -19.53
C GLY A 91 -12.74 15.43 -19.66
N MET A 92 -12.22 16.30 -18.79
CA MET A 92 -12.37 17.75 -18.90
C MET A 92 -11.37 18.34 -19.91
N ALA A 93 -10.11 17.89 -19.93
CA ALA A 93 -9.09 18.36 -20.88
C ALA A 93 -9.50 18.12 -22.35
N ALA A 94 -10.10 16.96 -22.64
CA ALA A 94 -10.65 16.65 -23.96
C ALA A 94 -11.78 17.60 -24.43
N LYS A 95 -12.47 18.26 -23.50
CA LYS A 95 -13.51 19.26 -23.80
C LYS A 95 -12.94 20.66 -24.06
N PHE A 96 -11.67 20.90 -23.74
CA PHE A 96 -11.01 22.21 -23.88
C PHE A 96 -9.93 22.23 -24.96
N THR A 97 -9.58 21.09 -25.58
CA THR A 97 -8.87 21.08 -26.87
C THR A 97 -9.81 21.66 -27.94
N PRO A 98 -9.50 22.82 -28.55
CA PRO A 98 -10.23 23.28 -29.71
C PRO A 98 -10.06 22.23 -30.80
N SER A 99 -11.15 21.84 -31.46
CA SER A 99 -11.06 21.08 -32.71
C SER A 99 -10.20 21.89 -33.68
N ALA A 100 -8.95 21.49 -33.87
CA ALA A 100 -8.12 21.97 -34.97
C ALA A 100 -8.69 21.38 -36.26
N ALA A 101 -9.80 21.93 -36.72
CA ALA A 101 -10.40 21.70 -38.02
C ALA A 101 -11.26 22.91 -38.39
N ALA A 102 -10.61 23.87 -39.03
CA ALA A 102 -11.18 24.74 -40.07
C ALA A 102 -10.03 25.20 -40.97
#